data_AF-A0A6P7GUS5-F1
#
_entry.id   AF-A0A6P7GUS5-F1
#
_cell.length_a   1.000
_cell.length_b   1.000
_cell.length_c   1.000
_cell.angle_alpha   90.00
_cell.angle_beta   90.00
_cell.angle_gamma   90.00
#
_symmetry.space_group_name_H-M   'P 1'
#
loop_
_entity.id
_entity.type
_entity.pdbx_description
1 polymer ?
#
loop_
_entity_poly.entity_id
_entity_poly.type
_entity_poly.pdbx_seq_one_letter_code
_entity_poly.pdbx_strand_id
1 'polypeptide(L)'
;MVHCRTHLLWNRLISPKESSALTYEEFLELRNLAKLEHVCNLHPNLGPLLNQPITWYQNFAKLLLVKYVDHTRSFFSADGNILHYVILHQEYFSAFMLLSLDLHTSRGEMYAVYREPQMQENLEFSQICQKELLDGFVNCICFYLWSGMISN
;
A
#
# COMPACT_ATOMS: atom_id res chain seq x y z
N MET A 1 18.58 -1.57 18.18
CA MET A 1 17.63 -2.71 18.24
C MET A 1 16.45 -2.54 17.28
N VAL A 2 15.86 -1.34 17.17
CA VAL A 2 14.73 -1.03 16.25
C VAL A 2 15.02 -1.33 14.77
N HIS A 3 16.24 -1.06 14.30
CA HIS A 3 16.63 -1.36 12.90
C HIS A 3 16.60 -2.87 12.57
N CYS A 4 16.93 -3.75 13.52
CA CYS A 4 16.90 -5.20 13.30
C CYS A 4 15.47 -5.71 13.18
N ARG A 5 14.56 -5.21 14.03
CA ARG A 5 13.13 -5.59 13.99
C ARG A 5 12.45 -5.09 12.73
N THR A 6 12.69 -3.83 12.36
CA THR A 6 12.22 -3.25 11.10
C THR A 6 12.70 -4.09 9.92
N HIS A 7 13.99 -4.38 9.82
CA HIS A 7 14.53 -5.21 8.74
C HIS A 7 13.89 -6.62 8.68
N LEU A 8 13.73 -7.28 9.83
CA LEU A 8 13.10 -8.59 9.90
C LEU A 8 11.64 -8.57 9.42
N LEU A 9 10.86 -7.57 9.84
CA LEU A 9 9.48 -7.41 9.41
C LEU A 9 9.38 -7.17 7.91
N TRP A 10 10.23 -6.29 7.36
CA TRP A 10 10.27 -5.99 5.92
C TRP A 10 10.64 -7.23 5.11
N ASN A 11 11.66 -8.00 5.52
CA ASN A 11 12.06 -9.23 4.83
C ASN A 11 10.93 -10.27 4.82
N ARG A 12 10.16 -10.38 5.90
CA ARG A 12 9.00 -11.28 5.96
C ARG A 12 7.86 -10.79 5.09
N LEU A 13 7.59 -9.48 5.05
CA LEU A 13 6.57 -8.89 4.19
C LEU A 13 6.79 -9.24 2.71
N ILE A 14 8.04 -9.15 2.24
CA ILE A 14 8.43 -9.39 0.84
C ILE A 14 8.66 -10.86 0.50
N SER A 15 8.78 -11.72 1.52
CA SER A 15 8.95 -13.16 1.30
C SER A 15 7.74 -13.74 0.57
N PRO A 16 7.91 -14.85 -0.18
CA PRO A 16 6.79 -15.55 -0.81
C PRO A 16 5.69 -15.84 0.22
N LYS A 17 4.42 -15.71 -0.19
CA LYS A 17 3.25 -15.87 0.71
C LYS A 17 3.28 -17.18 1.50
N GLU A 18 3.80 -18.24 0.88
CA GLU A 18 3.86 -19.59 1.45
C GLU A 18 4.95 -19.77 2.51
N SER A 19 5.95 -18.88 2.55
CA SER A 19 7.16 -19.07 3.34
C SER A 19 7.17 -18.28 4.65
N SER A 20 6.53 -17.10 4.70
CA SER A 20 6.45 -16.31 5.93
C SER A 20 5.42 -15.18 5.82
N ALA A 21 4.19 -15.43 6.30
CA ALA A 21 3.21 -14.35 6.44
C ALA A 21 3.44 -13.58 7.76
N LEU A 22 3.37 -12.25 7.72
CA LEU A 22 3.26 -11.43 8.92
C LEU A 22 1.88 -11.62 9.55
N THR A 23 1.78 -11.57 10.88
CA THR A 23 0.46 -11.39 11.53
C THR A 23 -0.03 -9.95 11.35
N TYR A 24 -1.30 -9.69 11.68
CA TYR A 24 -1.83 -8.34 11.67
C TYR A 24 -1.07 -7.41 12.63
N GLU A 25 -0.74 -7.87 13.85
CA GLU A 25 0.01 -7.05 14.81
C GLU A 25 1.42 -6.74 14.30
N GLU A 26 2.08 -7.73 13.68
CA GLU A 26 3.42 -7.53 13.11
C GLU A 26 3.40 -6.56 11.91
N PHE A 27 2.34 -6.61 11.10
CA PHE A 27 2.14 -5.63 10.04
C PHE A 27 1.92 -4.22 10.60
N LEU A 28 1.08 -4.07 11.64
CA LEU A 28 0.88 -2.78 12.29
C LEU A 28 2.18 -2.25 12.91
N GLU A 29 2.98 -3.11 13.53
CA GLU A 29 4.30 -2.76 14.04
C GLU A 29 5.19 -2.23 12.91
N LEU A 30 5.28 -2.95 11.77
CA LEU A 30 6.03 -2.49 10.60
C LEU A 30 5.55 -1.13 10.12
N ARG A 31 4.22 -0.95 9.98
CA ARG A 31 3.61 0.30 9.53
C ARG A 31 3.98 1.45 10.47
N ASN A 32 3.93 1.25 11.78
CA ASN A 32 4.23 2.29 12.76
C ASN A 32 5.73 2.66 12.81
N LEU A 33 6.61 1.76 12.35
CA LEU A 33 8.06 2.00 12.22
C LEU A 33 8.45 2.61 10.86
N ALA A 34 7.50 2.70 9.92
CA ALA A 34 7.75 3.18 8.57
C ALA A 34 7.37 4.67 8.42
N LYS A 35 7.93 5.32 7.40
CA LYS A 35 7.49 6.66 7.00
C LYS A 35 6.27 6.54 6.09
N LEU A 36 5.15 7.14 6.47
CA LEU A 36 3.92 7.15 5.69
C LEU A 36 3.72 8.51 5.02
N GLU A 37 3.47 8.50 3.71
CA GLU A 37 3.04 9.69 2.98
C GLU A 37 1.69 9.42 2.32
N HIS A 38 0.68 10.21 2.68
CA HIS A 38 -0.66 10.07 2.10
C HIS A 38 -0.62 10.37 0.60
N VAL A 39 -1.35 9.60 -0.21
CA VAL A 39 -1.36 9.75 -1.68
C VAL A 39 -1.81 11.15 -2.10
N CYS A 40 -2.74 11.78 -1.38
CA CYS A 40 -3.15 13.17 -1.67
C CYS A 40 -2.06 14.22 -1.35
N ASN A 41 -1.06 13.90 -0.52
CA ASN A 41 0.07 14.81 -0.32
C ASN A 41 1.07 14.69 -1.48
N LEU A 42 1.24 13.47 -2.01
CA LEU A 42 2.07 13.17 -3.18
C LEU A 42 1.45 13.68 -4.49
N HIS A 43 0.12 13.55 -4.63
CA HIS A 43 -0.67 13.97 -5.78
C HIS A 43 -1.89 14.77 -5.32
N PRO A 44 -1.74 16.07 -5.02
CA PRO A 44 -2.84 16.92 -4.53
C PRO A 44 -4.08 16.95 -5.41
N ASN A 45 -3.89 16.83 -6.74
CA ASN A 45 -4.99 16.81 -7.71
C ASN A 45 -5.92 15.60 -7.56
N LEU A 46 -5.46 14.50 -6.93
CA LEU A 46 -6.31 13.36 -6.63
C LEU A 46 -7.21 13.59 -5.41
N GLY A 47 -6.88 14.53 -4.54
CA GLY A 47 -7.60 14.77 -3.28
C GLY A 47 -9.11 14.90 -3.45
N PRO A 48 -9.60 15.83 -4.30
CA PRO A 48 -11.04 15.98 -4.54
C PRO A 48 -11.69 14.74 -5.17
N LEU A 49 -10.97 14.03 -6.03
CA LEU A 49 -11.47 12.84 -6.74
C LEU A 49 -11.58 11.61 -5.82
N LEU A 50 -10.74 11.56 -4.79
CA LEU A 50 -10.71 10.49 -3.80
C LEU A 50 -11.69 10.69 -2.65
N ASN A 51 -12.53 11.73 -2.66
CA ASN A 51 -13.64 11.84 -1.71
C ASN A 51 -14.79 10.89 -2.10
N GLN A 52 -14.53 9.59 -2.01
CA GLN A 52 -15.42 8.51 -2.45
C GLN A 52 -16.02 7.77 -1.25
N PRO A 53 -17.21 7.14 -1.38
CA PRO A 53 -17.77 6.30 -0.34
C PRO A 53 -16.91 5.04 -0.11
N ILE A 54 -16.98 4.44 1.09
CA ILE A 54 -16.22 3.22 1.42
C ILE A 54 -16.42 2.07 0.42
N THR A 55 -17.60 1.97 -0.18
CA THR A 55 -17.93 0.96 -1.20
C THR A 55 -17.08 1.10 -2.47
N TRP A 56 -16.69 2.33 -2.83
CA TRP A 56 -15.77 2.59 -3.93
C TRP A 56 -14.41 1.98 -3.64
N TYR A 57 -13.87 2.19 -2.43
CA TYR A 57 -12.58 1.63 -2.03
C TYR A 57 -12.61 0.10 -1.90
N GLN A 58 -13.70 -0.46 -1.39
CA GLN A 58 -13.89 -1.92 -1.34
C GLN A 58 -13.88 -2.54 -2.74
N ASN A 59 -14.48 -1.89 -3.73
CA ASN A 59 -14.47 -2.37 -5.11
C ASN A 59 -13.11 -2.11 -5.79
N PHE A 60 -12.47 -0.98 -5.51
CA PHE A 60 -11.10 -0.70 -5.94
C PHE A 60 -10.11 -1.77 -5.42
N ALA A 61 -10.27 -2.21 -4.16
CA ALA A 61 -9.47 -3.28 -3.59
C ALA A 61 -9.58 -4.59 -4.39
N LYS A 62 -10.77 -4.92 -4.92
CA LYS A 62 -10.94 -6.11 -5.80
C LYS A 62 -10.11 -5.98 -7.08
N LEU A 63 -10.09 -4.79 -7.69
CA LEU A 63 -9.26 -4.53 -8.87
C LEU A 63 -7.77 -4.69 -8.54
N LEU A 64 -7.31 -4.16 -7.40
CA LEU A 64 -5.93 -4.28 -6.95
C LEU A 64 -5.52 -5.74 -6.76
N LEU A 65 -6.38 -6.56 -6.13
CA LEU A 65 -6.12 -7.98 -5.90
C LEU A 65 -5.96 -8.77 -7.22
N VAL A 66 -6.71 -8.39 -8.26
CA VAL A 66 -6.59 -9.02 -9.59
C VAL A 66 -5.33 -8.54 -10.29
N LYS A 67 -5.07 -7.24 -10.31
CA LYS A 67 -3.93 -6.65 -11.03
C LYS A 67 -2.57 -7.02 -10.42
N TYR A 68 -2.51 -7.12 -9.09
CA TYR A 68 -1.28 -7.35 -8.33
C TYR A 68 -1.32 -8.69 -7.59
N VAL A 69 -1.90 -9.74 -8.18
CA VAL A 69 -2.17 -11.03 -7.52
C VAL A 69 -0.95 -11.63 -6.79
N ASP A 70 0.23 -11.56 -7.40
CA ASP A 70 1.49 -12.08 -6.83
C ASP A 70 2.15 -11.09 -5.86
N HIS A 71 1.86 -9.80 -6.04
CA HIS A 71 2.52 -8.68 -5.35
C HIS A 71 1.63 -8.00 -4.31
N THR A 72 0.51 -8.62 -3.94
CA THR A 72 -0.40 -8.10 -2.89
C THR A 72 -0.28 -8.91 -1.60
N ARG A 73 -0.37 -8.24 -0.45
CA ARG A 73 -0.61 -8.85 0.87
C ARG A 73 -1.85 -8.22 1.49
N SER A 74 -2.62 -9.01 2.24
CA SER A 74 -3.84 -8.56 2.89
C SER A 74 -3.76 -8.83 4.38
N PHE A 75 -4.10 -7.83 5.19
CA PHE A 75 -4.11 -7.92 6.64
C PHE A 75 -5.47 -7.42 7.16
N PHE A 76 -6.02 -8.13 8.14
CA PHE A 76 -7.34 -7.88 8.68
C PHE A 76 -7.23 -7.79 10.21
N SER A 77 -7.87 -6.78 10.81
CA SER A 77 -7.97 -6.71 12.26
C SER A 77 -8.75 -7.91 12.80
N ALA A 78 -8.54 -8.25 14.06
CA ALA A 78 -9.19 -9.39 14.70
C ALA A 78 -10.73 -9.30 14.69
N ASP A 79 -11.28 -8.08 14.69
CA ASP A 79 -12.71 -7.80 14.61
C ASP A 79 -13.22 -7.64 13.16
N GLY A 80 -12.34 -7.69 12.16
CA GLY A 80 -12.66 -7.53 10.75
C GLY A 80 -13.03 -6.11 10.30
N ASN A 81 -12.95 -5.12 11.18
CA ASN A 81 -13.35 -3.73 10.88
C ASN A 81 -12.29 -2.94 10.12
N ILE A 82 -11.03 -3.35 10.20
CA ILE A 82 -9.92 -2.69 9.50
C ILE A 82 -9.28 -3.68 8.53
N LEU A 83 -9.18 -3.28 7.26
CA LEU A 83 -8.57 -4.05 6.20
C LEU A 83 -7.42 -3.26 5.60
N HIS A 84 -6.27 -3.91 5.44
CA HIS A 84 -5.11 -3.34 4.76
C HIS A 84 -4.73 -4.19 3.57
N TYR A 85 -4.55 -3.54 2.42
CA TYR A 85 -4.00 -4.13 1.20
C TYR A 85 -2.66 -3.47 0.92
N VAL A 86 -1.60 -4.28 0.91
CA VAL A 86 -0.23 -3.87 0.63
C VAL A 86 0.13 -4.29 -0.78
N ILE A 87 0.57 -3.35 -1.62
CA ILE A 87 0.95 -3.56 -3.00
C ILE A 87 2.46 -3.35 -3.09
N LEU A 88 3.18 -4.44 -3.32
CA LEU A 88 4.63 -4.50 -3.42
C LEU A 88 5.08 -4.21 -4.86
N HIS A 89 6.29 -3.65 -5.00
CA HIS A 89 6.97 -3.62 -6.29
C HIS A 89 7.63 -4.99 -6.57
N GLN A 90 7.87 -5.30 -7.84
CA GLN A 90 8.50 -6.57 -8.24
C GLN A 90 9.98 -6.63 -7.83
N GLU A 91 10.67 -5.51 -7.94
CA GLU A 91 12.14 -5.43 -7.77
C GLU A 91 12.58 -4.45 -6.67
N TYR A 92 11.62 -3.76 -6.04
CA TYR A 92 11.90 -2.69 -5.06
C TYR A 92 11.19 -2.95 -3.74
N PHE A 93 11.98 -3.20 -2.71
CA PHE A 93 11.50 -3.70 -1.42
C PHE A 93 11.59 -2.69 -0.28
N SER A 94 12.00 -1.46 -0.59
CA SER A 94 12.11 -0.38 0.38
C SER A 94 10.88 0.54 0.42
N ALA A 95 9.87 0.25 -0.41
CA ALA A 95 8.56 0.87 -0.30
C ALA A 95 7.44 -0.07 -0.74
N PHE A 96 6.22 0.26 -0.34
CA PHE A 96 4.99 -0.32 -0.88
C PHE A 96 3.86 0.70 -0.88
N MET A 97 2.83 0.45 -1.68
CA MET A 97 1.59 1.21 -1.61
C MET A 97 0.62 0.51 -0.66
N LEU A 98 -0.12 1.28 0.12
CA LEU A 98 -1.05 0.80 1.13
C LEU A 98 -2.45 1.37 0.86
N LEU A 99 -3.45 0.51 0.74
CA LEU A 99 -4.86 0.87 0.88
C LEU A 99 -5.36 0.37 2.24
N SER A 100 -5.86 1.28 3.07
CA SER A 100 -6.47 0.98 4.37
C SER A 100 -7.95 1.31 4.34
N LEU A 101 -8.78 0.35 4.76
CA LEU A 101 -10.23 0.51 4.89
C LEU A 101 -10.58 0.42 6.36
N ASP A 102 -11.28 1.42 6.87
CA ASP A 102 -11.87 1.42 8.21
C ASP A 102 -13.39 1.42 8.06
N LEU A 103 -14.01 0.28 8.38
CA LEU A 103 -15.46 0.09 8.30
C LEU A 103 -16.20 0.79 9.43
N HIS A 104 -15.54 1.04 10.57
CA HIS A 104 -16.15 1.74 11.69
C HIS A 104 -16.36 3.22 11.35
N THR A 105 -15.36 3.86 10.74
CA THR A 105 -15.46 5.26 10.30
C THR A 105 -15.97 5.42 8.86
N SER A 106 -16.15 4.31 8.13
CA SER A 106 -16.51 4.28 6.71
C SER A 106 -15.52 5.07 5.83
N ARG A 107 -14.23 4.94 6.11
CA ARG A 107 -13.16 5.68 5.42
C ARG A 107 -12.18 4.75 4.73
N GLY A 108 -11.73 5.17 3.54
CA GLY A 108 -10.62 4.56 2.83
C GLY A 108 -9.46 5.55 2.75
N GLU A 109 -8.26 5.12 3.10
CA GLU A 109 -7.05 5.94 3.03
C GLU A 109 -5.95 5.22 2.26
N MET A 110 -5.14 5.99 1.52
CA MET A 110 -4.08 5.43 0.68
C MET A 110 -2.75 6.12 0.97
N TYR A 111 -1.69 5.33 1.09
CA TYR A 111 -0.37 5.80 1.45
C TYR A 111 0.72 5.17 0.59
N ALA A 112 1.78 5.92 0.34
CA ALA A 112 3.09 5.32 0.10
C ALA A 112 3.76 5.10 1.45
N VAL A 113 4.29 3.89 1.66
CA VAL A 113 4.95 3.49 2.91
C VAL A 113 6.39 3.19 2.59
N TYR A 114 7.29 3.99 3.17
CA TYR A 114 8.72 3.90 2.96
C TYR A 114 9.39 3.27 4.16
N ARG A 115 10.28 2.32 3.88
CA ARG A 115 11.28 1.91 4.84
C ARG A 115 12.18 3.12 5.11
N GLU A 116 12.31 3.51 6.38
CA GLU A 116 13.23 4.58 6.75
C GLU A 116 14.64 4.31 6.18
N PRO A 117 15.36 5.36 5.73
CA PRO A 117 16.50 5.17 4.85
C PRO A 117 17.61 4.35 5.51
N GLN A 118 18.00 3.26 4.84
CA GLN A 118 19.31 2.68 5.04
C GLN A 118 20.31 3.52 4.23
N MET A 119 21.42 3.95 4.84
CA MET A 119 22.41 4.86 4.24
C MET A 119 23.12 4.34 2.96
N GLN A 120 22.68 3.23 2.35
CA GLN A 120 23.44 2.48 1.33
C GLN A 120 22.58 1.88 0.20
N GLU A 121 21.55 2.59 -0.27
CA GLU A 121 20.90 2.22 -1.54
C GLU A 121 21.46 3.05 -2.71
N ASN A 122 21.56 2.44 -3.89
CA ASN A 122 21.82 3.16 -5.13
C ASN A 122 20.65 4.14 -5.36
N LEU A 123 20.91 5.42 -5.09
CA LEU A 123 19.89 6.48 -5.04
C LEU A 123 19.13 6.60 -6.37
N GLU A 124 19.79 6.43 -7.51
CA GLU A 124 19.14 6.57 -8.83
C GLU A 124 18.16 5.42 -9.10
N PHE A 125 18.57 4.17 -8.86
CA PHE A 125 17.71 3.01 -9.02
C PHE A 125 16.50 3.05 -8.06
N SER A 126 16.76 3.39 -6.79
CA SER A 126 15.72 3.50 -5.76
C SER A 126 14.66 4.55 -6.14
N GLN A 127 15.08 5.70 -6.70
CA GLN A 127 14.16 6.74 -7.19
C GLN A 127 13.32 6.29 -8.39
N ILE A 128 13.92 5.57 -9.34
CA ILE A 128 13.19 5.06 -10.53
C ILE A 128 12.11 4.07 -10.09
N CYS A 129 12.46 3.05 -9.31
CA CYS A 129 11.49 2.05 -8.88
C CYS A 129 10.44 2.63 -7.94
N GLN A 130 10.81 3.57 -7.07
CA GLN A 130 9.85 4.31 -6.24
C GLN A 130 8.82 5.04 -7.10
N LYS A 131 9.28 5.69 -8.18
CA LYS A 131 8.39 6.37 -9.12
C LYS A 131 7.50 5.38 -9.86
N GLU A 132 8.04 4.27 -10.36
CA GLU A 132 7.27 3.23 -11.06
C GLU A 132 6.17 2.63 -10.17
N LEU A 133 6.49 2.35 -8.90
CA LEU A 133 5.53 1.87 -7.91
C LEU A 133 4.39 2.88 -7.71
N LEU A 134 4.73 4.16 -7.49
CA LEU A 134 3.76 5.23 -7.26
C LEU A 134 2.89 5.48 -8.51
N ASP A 135 3.52 5.67 -9.67
CA ASP A 135 2.85 5.91 -10.95
C ASP A 135 1.94 4.73 -11.31
N GLY A 136 2.39 3.49 -11.09
CA GLY A 136 1.61 2.29 -11.32
C GLY A 136 0.32 2.26 -10.49
N PHE A 137 0.41 2.61 -9.20
CA PHE A 137 -0.74 2.67 -8.31
C PHE A 137 -1.67 3.83 -8.61
N VAL A 138 -1.13 5.03 -8.86
CA VAL A 138 -1.90 6.22 -9.28
C VAL A 138 -2.63 5.98 -10.59
N ASN A 139 -1.98 5.33 -11.56
CA ASN A 139 -2.63 4.96 -12.82
C ASN A 139 -3.81 3.99 -12.60
N CYS A 140 -3.73 3.10 -11.61
CA CYS A 140 -4.88 2.26 -11.23
C CYS A 140 -6.04 3.09 -10.67
N ILE A 141 -5.74 4.05 -9.80
CA ILE A 141 -6.74 4.98 -9.24
C ILE A 141 -7.42 5.73 -10.39
N CYS A 142 -6.63 6.36 -11.26
CA CYS A 142 -7.14 7.15 -12.39
C CYS A 142 -7.98 6.29 -13.34
N PHE A 143 -7.51 5.08 -13.68
CA PHE A 143 -8.27 4.15 -14.50
C PHE A 143 -9.61 3.78 -13.84
N TYR A 144 -9.60 3.49 -12.53
CA TYR A 144 -10.81 3.10 -11.84
C TYR A 144 -11.83 4.25 -11.74
N LEU A 145 -11.37 5.46 -11.41
CA LEU A 145 -12.18 6.68 -11.44
C LEU A 145 -12.82 6.91 -12.82
N TRP A 146 -12.00 6.86 -13.87
CA TRP A 146 -12.47 7.04 -15.25
C TRP A 146 -13.47 5.96 -15.68
N SER A 147 -13.22 4.70 -15.33
CA SER A 147 -14.13 3.58 -15.66
C SER A 147 -15.50 3.71 -14.98
N GLY A 148 -15.54 4.29 -13.78
CA GLY A 148 -16.77 4.58 -13.06
C GLY A 148 -17.58 5.73 -13.67
N MET A 149 -16.94 6.63 -14.42
CA MET A 149 -17.63 7.73 -15.10
C MET A 149 -18.36 7.27 -16.37
N ILE A 150 -17.89 6.21 -17.02
CA ILE A 150 -18.44 5.70 -18.30
C ILE A 150 -19.54 4.67 -18.07
N SER A 151 -19.61 4.09 -16.88
CA SER A 151 -20.60 3.07 -16.51
C SER A 151 -21.91 3.63 -15.96
N ASN A 152 -22.13 4.95 -16.11
CA ASN A 152 -23.40 5.64 -15.83
C ASN A 152 -24.19 5.90 -17.11
#